data_AF-A0A7S0K9J7-F1
#
_entry.id   AF-A0A7S0K9J7-F1
#
_cell.length_a   1.000
_cell.length_b   1.000
_cell.length_c   1.000
_cell.angle_alpha   90.00
_cell.angle_beta   90.00
_cell.angle_gamma   90.00
#
_symmetry.space_group_name_H-M   'P 1'
#
loop_
_entity.id
_entity.type
_entity.pdbx_description
1 polymer ?
#
loop_
_entity_poly.entity_id
_entity_poly.type
_entity_poly.pdbx_seq_one_letter_code
_entity_poly.pdbx_strand_id
1 'polypeptide(L)'
;LVHKCAGAAAARGACLSAVTAAAEAAAAAVATVGVSLTTCSVPGAPRSRRLDNPHTVELGLGIHGEPGREAITLPSATDLVDRVMTVLSAAPALSKPVEEGGSVPPLALLVNDLGACSGLE
;
A
#
# COMPACT_ATOMS: atom_id res chain seq x y z
N LEU A 1 7.04 -0.37 7.46
CA LEU A 1 8.41 -0.40 6.87
C LEU A 1 9.31 0.69 7.43
N VAL A 2 8.94 1.98 7.32
CA VAL A 2 9.71 3.12 7.88
C VAL A 2 10.13 2.91 9.34
N HIS A 3 9.18 2.53 10.21
CA HIS A 3 9.48 2.24 11.62
C HIS A 3 10.54 1.13 11.79
N LYS A 4 10.58 0.13 10.90
CA LYS A 4 11.57 -0.96 11.00
C LYS A 4 12.97 -0.47 10.63
N CYS A 5 13.10 0.37 9.60
CA CYS A 5 14.37 0.99 9.22
C CYS A 5 14.88 1.94 10.31
N ALA A 6 14.03 2.86 10.78
CA ALA A 6 14.35 3.80 11.84
C ALA A 6 14.70 3.08 13.16
N GLY A 7 13.87 2.11 13.57
CA GLY A 7 14.09 1.32 14.77
C GLY A 7 15.37 0.49 14.71
N ALA A 8 15.73 -0.06 13.55
CA ALA A 8 17.00 -0.77 13.39
C ALA A 8 18.22 0.15 13.51
N ALA A 9 18.15 1.38 12.99
CA ALA A 9 19.21 2.38 13.17
C ALA A 9 19.35 2.78 14.66
N ALA A 10 18.22 3.07 15.32
CA ALA A 10 18.20 3.42 16.73
C ALA A 10 18.75 2.29 17.62
N ALA A 11 18.36 1.04 17.37
CA ALA A 11 18.83 -0.12 18.12
C ALA A 11 20.34 -0.36 18.00
N ARG A 12 20.99 0.15 16.95
CA ARG A 12 22.46 0.12 16.78
C ARG A 12 23.17 1.27 17.48
N GLY A 13 22.45 2.13 18.21
CA GLY A 13 23.03 3.29 18.90
C GLY A 13 23.30 4.48 18.00
N ALA A 14 22.67 4.57 16.83
CA ALA A 14 22.81 5.71 15.94
C ALA A 14 22.25 7.00 16.60
N CYS A 15 22.83 8.15 16.28
CA CYS A 15 22.32 9.44 16.74
C CYS A 15 20.99 9.79 16.08
N LEU A 16 20.25 10.74 16.66
CA LEU A 16 18.92 11.14 16.18
C LEU A 16 18.92 11.54 14.71
N SER A 17 19.91 12.30 14.24
CA SER A 17 19.99 12.71 12.84
C SER A 17 20.13 11.52 11.88
N ALA A 18 20.89 10.49 12.26
CA ALA A 18 21.04 9.28 11.47
C ALA A 18 19.76 8.42 11.47
N VAL A 19 19.02 8.38 12.59
CA VAL A 19 17.71 7.71 12.66
C VAL A 19 16.69 8.43 11.79
N THR A 20 16.65 9.76 11.84
CA THR A 20 15.78 10.58 10.98
C THR A 20 16.10 10.36 9.52
N ALA A 21 17.38 10.41 9.13
CA ALA A 21 17.80 10.16 7.74
C ALA A 21 17.37 8.76 7.26
N ALA A 22 17.48 7.74 8.10
CA ALA A 22 17.01 6.39 7.76
C ALA A 22 15.48 6.31 7.59
N ALA A 23 14.72 7.03 8.42
CA ALA A 23 13.27 7.10 8.32
C ALA A 23 12.82 7.81 7.04
N GLU A 24 13.41 8.97 6.74
CA GLU A 24 13.11 9.76 5.54
C GLU A 24 13.48 9.01 4.27
N ALA A 25 14.65 8.37 4.24
CA ALA A 25 15.06 7.54 3.11
C ALA A 25 14.09 6.38 2.87
N ALA A 26 13.63 5.72 3.94
CA ALA A 26 12.64 4.65 3.84
C ALA A 26 11.28 5.17 3.37
N ALA A 27 10.83 6.32 3.87
CA ALA A 27 9.56 6.93 3.49
C ALA A 27 9.55 7.33 2.01
N ALA A 28 10.65 7.89 1.50
CA ALA A 28 10.81 8.27 0.10
C ALA A 28 10.89 7.07 -0.86
N ALA A 29 11.18 5.88 -0.35
CA ALA A 29 11.34 4.65 -1.13
C ALA A 29 10.13 3.70 -1.07
N VAL A 30 9.05 4.07 -0.36
CA VAL A 30 7.86 3.23 -0.21
C VAL A 30 6.72 3.79 -1.04
N ALA A 31 6.02 2.91 -1.76
CA ALA A 31 4.74 3.18 -2.39
C ALA A 31 3.74 2.09 -1.96
N THR A 32 2.47 2.48 -1.80
CA THR A 32 1.39 1.58 -1.38
C THR A 32 0.11 1.92 -2.14
N VAL A 33 -0.67 0.91 -2.49
CA VAL A 33 -2.04 1.05 -2.96
C VAL A 33 -2.89 0.00 -2.26
N GLY A 34 -4.03 0.42 -1.72
CA GLY A 34 -5.01 -0.48 -1.12
C GLY A 34 -6.07 -0.90 -2.13
N VAL A 35 -6.75 -1.99 -1.84
CA VAL A 35 -7.95 -2.42 -2.56
C VAL A 35 -8.98 -2.84 -1.54
N SER A 36 -10.25 -2.49 -1.77
CA SER A 36 -11.32 -2.89 -0.85
C SER A 36 -12.58 -3.33 -1.57
N LEU A 37 -13.14 -4.45 -1.12
CA LEU A 37 -14.44 -4.98 -1.58
C LEU A 37 -15.61 -4.39 -0.77
N THR A 38 -15.34 -3.89 0.43
CA THR A 38 -16.35 -3.32 1.33
C THR A 38 -15.78 -2.12 2.08
N THR A 39 -16.58 -1.45 2.92
CA THR A 39 -16.09 -0.38 3.81
C THR A 39 -16.01 -0.89 5.25
N CYS A 40 -15.13 -0.30 6.07
CA CYS A 40 -15.08 -0.62 7.50
C CYS A 40 -16.35 -0.13 8.22
N SER A 41 -16.75 -0.86 9.26
CA SER A 41 -17.81 -0.42 10.18
C SER A 41 -17.18 0.16 11.44
N VAL A 42 -17.41 1.45 11.71
CA VAL A 42 -16.92 2.12 12.93
C VAL A 42 -17.99 1.98 14.02
N PRO A 43 -17.68 1.40 15.19
CA PRO A 43 -18.64 1.25 16.29
C PRO A 43 -19.29 2.59 16.67
N GLY A 44 -20.63 2.62 16.71
CA GLY A 44 -21.40 3.81 17.04
C GLY A 44 -21.60 4.80 15.88
N ALA A 45 -21.00 4.58 14.71
CA ALA A 45 -21.22 5.39 13.52
C ALA A 45 -22.18 4.70 12.52
N PRO A 46 -22.92 5.47 11.70
CA PRO A 46 -23.65 4.90 10.57
C PRO A 46 -22.69 4.19 9.60
N ARG A 47 -23.09 3.00 9.14
CA ARG A 47 -22.33 2.25 8.14
C ARG A 47 -22.37 2.96 6.78
N SER A 48 -21.22 3.09 6.13
CA SER A 48 -21.11 3.53 4.74
C SER A 48 -21.66 2.46 3.78
N ARG A 49 -22.48 2.89 2.82
CA ARG A 49 -23.10 2.02 1.81
C ARG A 49 -22.42 2.07 0.44
N ARG A 50 -21.27 2.74 0.36
CA ARG A 50 -20.59 3.07 -0.91
C ARG A 50 -20.11 1.84 -1.69
N LEU A 51 -19.83 0.74 -0.99
CA LEU A 51 -19.39 -0.54 -1.55
C LEU A 51 -20.33 -1.69 -1.16
N ASP A 52 -21.64 -1.44 -1.16
CA ASP A 52 -22.64 -2.48 -0.87
C ASP A 52 -22.92 -3.40 -2.09
N ASN A 53 -22.47 -3.01 -3.29
CA ASN A 53 -22.56 -3.88 -4.47
C ASN A 53 -21.44 -4.95 -4.43
N PRO A 54 -21.77 -6.24 -4.38
CA PRO A 54 -20.78 -7.32 -4.29
C PRO A 54 -19.90 -7.45 -5.54
N HIS A 55 -20.27 -6.80 -6.65
CA HIS A 55 -19.51 -6.76 -7.89
C HIS A 55 -18.70 -5.48 -8.04
N THR A 56 -18.51 -4.70 -6.98
CA THR A 56 -17.71 -3.48 -7.00
C THR A 56 -16.49 -3.64 -6.11
N VAL A 57 -15.35 -3.17 -6.61
CA VAL A 57 -14.11 -3.06 -5.85
C VAL A 57 -13.58 -1.64 -5.98
N GLU A 58 -13.03 -1.11 -4.90
CA GLU A 58 -12.40 0.20 -4.89
C GLU A 58 -10.88 0.10 -4.82
N LEU A 59 -10.21 0.76 -5.76
CA LEU A 59 -8.77 0.94 -5.73
C LEU A 59 -8.42 2.22 -4.97
N GLY A 60 -7.45 2.11 -4.07
CA GLY A 60 -6.89 3.22 -3.32
C GLY A 60 -7.75 3.70 -2.14
N LEU A 61 -8.70 2.89 -1.66
CA LEU A 61 -9.49 3.21 -0.46
C LEU A 61 -8.57 3.52 0.73
N GLY A 62 -8.87 4.61 1.45
CA GLY A 62 -8.14 5.02 2.64
C GLY A 62 -8.38 4.10 3.84
N ILE A 63 -7.43 4.05 4.77
CA ILE A 63 -7.49 3.13 5.93
C ILE A 63 -8.66 3.40 6.90
N HIS A 64 -9.36 4.53 6.77
CA HIS A 64 -10.58 4.83 7.53
C HIS A 64 -11.84 4.80 6.65
N GLY A 65 -11.76 4.22 5.45
CA GLY A 65 -12.88 4.12 4.52
C GLY A 65 -13.08 5.35 3.63
N GLU A 66 -12.11 6.26 3.58
CA GLU A 66 -12.12 7.41 2.68
C GLU A 66 -12.19 6.95 1.21
N PRO A 67 -12.90 7.68 0.32
CA PRO A 67 -12.98 7.36 -1.10
C PRO A 67 -11.60 7.20 -1.72
N GLY A 68 -11.42 6.08 -2.42
CA GLY A 68 -10.21 5.81 -3.18
C GLY A 68 -10.13 6.54 -4.51
N ARG A 69 -9.20 6.09 -5.34
CA ARG A 69 -8.95 6.60 -6.69
C ARG A 69 -10.13 6.33 -7.62
N GLU A 70 -10.65 5.12 -7.61
CA GLU A 70 -11.73 4.68 -8.49
C GLU A 70 -12.45 3.44 -7.95
N ALA A 71 -13.75 3.36 -8.23
CA ALA A 71 -14.55 2.16 -8.04
C ALA A 71 -14.79 1.49 -9.39
N ILE A 72 -14.47 0.20 -9.50
CA ILE A 72 -14.56 -0.58 -10.73
C ILE A 72 -15.39 -1.85 -10.52
N THR A 73 -15.88 -2.45 -11.60
CA THR A 73 -16.45 -3.80 -11.55
C THR A 73 -15.36 -4.78 -11.11
N LEU A 74 -15.68 -5.63 -10.12
CA LEU A 74 -14.78 -6.64 -9.58
C LEU A 74 -14.27 -7.57 -10.68
N PRO A 75 -12.98 -7.53 -11.03
CA PRO A 75 -12.41 -8.41 -12.04
C PRO A 75 -11.88 -9.70 -11.38
N SER A 76 -11.16 -10.53 -12.14
CA SER A 76 -10.45 -11.66 -11.54
C SER A 76 -9.36 -11.17 -10.57
N ALA A 77 -8.92 -12.01 -9.64
CA ALA A 77 -7.84 -11.65 -8.71
C ALA A 77 -6.54 -11.27 -9.46
N THR A 78 -6.21 -12.01 -10.53
CA THR A 78 -5.06 -11.70 -11.38
C THR A 78 -5.17 -10.31 -11.99
N ASP A 79 -6.29 -10.00 -12.63
CA ASP A 79 -6.50 -8.69 -13.27
C ASP A 79 -6.52 -7.54 -12.24
N LEU A 80 -7.01 -7.81 -11.03
CA LEU A 80 -7.03 -6.85 -9.93
C LEU A 80 -5.60 -6.53 -9.46
N VAL A 81 -4.76 -7.56 -9.31
CA VAL A 81 -3.34 -7.41 -8.99
C VAL A 81 -2.61 -6.67 -10.10
N ASP A 82 -2.87 -6.97 -11.38
CA ASP A 82 -2.24 -6.26 -12.50
C ASP A 82 -2.56 -4.76 -12.49
N ARG A 83 -3.80 -4.39 -12.16
CA ARG A 83 -4.21 -2.99 -11.99
C ARG A 83 -3.49 -2.34 -10.81
N VAL A 84 -3.39 -3.03 -9.67
CA VAL A 84 -2.63 -2.59 -8.50
C VAL A 84 -1.16 -2.34 -8.86
N MET A 85 -0.53 -3.26 -9.57
CA MET A 85 0.88 -3.16 -9.98
C MET A 85 1.09 -2.03 -11.00
N THR A 86 0.12 -1.78 -11.87
CA THR A 86 0.15 -0.63 -12.79
C THR A 86 0.14 0.69 -12.02
N VAL A 87 -0.71 0.82 -10.99
CA VAL A 87 -0.76 2.02 -10.14
C VAL A 87 0.53 2.17 -9.31
N LEU A 88 1.04 1.09 -8.73
CA LEU A 88 2.26 1.10 -7.92
C LEU A 88 3.50 1.47 -8.75
N SER A 89 3.67 0.88 -9.93
CA SER A 89 4.85 1.12 -10.78
C SER A 89 4.91 2.55 -11.31
N ALA A 90 3.77 3.23 -11.43
CA ALA A 90 3.71 4.65 -11.76
C ALA A 90 4.06 5.59 -10.58
N ALA A 91 4.21 5.07 -9.35
CA ALA A 91 4.54 5.90 -8.19
C ALA A 91 5.99 6.41 -8.28
N PRO A 92 6.26 7.68 -7.95
CA PRO A 92 7.61 8.26 -8.03
C PRO A 92 8.71 7.49 -7.26
N ALA A 93 8.33 6.82 -6.18
CA ALA A 93 9.23 5.99 -5.38
C ALA A 93 9.74 4.75 -6.14
N LEU A 94 8.95 4.25 -7.09
CA LEU A 94 9.23 3.03 -7.87
C LEU A 94 9.52 3.29 -9.35
N SER A 95 9.20 4.48 -9.87
CA SER A 95 9.34 4.83 -11.28
C SER A 95 10.75 5.32 -11.67
N LYS A 96 11.78 5.03 -10.87
CA LYS A 96 13.15 5.45 -11.19
C LYS A 96 13.64 4.68 -12.43
N PRO A 97 14.24 5.36 -13.43
CA PRO A 97 14.75 4.68 -14.62
C PRO A 97 15.74 3.59 -14.22
N VAL A 98 15.56 2.40 -14.78
CA VAL A 98 16.63 1.41 -14.83
C VAL A 98 17.59 1.91 -15.91
N GLU A 99 18.82 2.25 -15.53
CA GLU A 99 19.89 2.58 -16.47
C GLU A 99 20.02 1.48 -17.54
N GLU A 100 20.37 1.83 -18.78
CA GLU A 100 20.58 0.83 -19.83
C GLU A 100 21.64 -0.20 -19.39
N GLY A 101 21.24 -1.48 -19.33
CA GLY A 101 22.08 -2.57 -18.81
C GLY A 101 22.11 -2.70 -17.28
N GLY A 102 21.38 -1.87 -16.55
CA GLY A 102 21.21 -1.94 -15.10
C GLY A 102 20.23 -3.05 -14.68
N SER A 103 20.44 -3.60 -13.49
CA SER A 103 19.49 -4.52 -12.85
C SER A 103 18.42 -3.75 -12.09
N VAL A 104 17.18 -4.24 -12.08
CA VAL A 104 16.13 -3.74 -11.19
C VAL A 104 16.63 -3.83 -9.73
N PRO A 105 16.57 -2.75 -8.93
CA PRO A 105 16.99 -2.81 -7.53
C PRO A 105 16.14 -3.83 -6.78
N PRO A 106 16.69 -4.51 -5.76
CA PRO A 106 15.92 -5.48 -4.98
C PRO A 106 14.73 -4.78 -4.31
N LEU A 107 13.54 -5.36 -4.48
CA LEU A 107 12.30 -4.87 -3.88
C LEU A 107 11.91 -5.74 -2.69
N ALA A 108 11.32 -5.10 -1.68
CA ALA A 108 10.61 -5.78 -0.61
C ALA A 108 9.11 -5.54 -0.79
N LEU A 109 8.31 -6.62 -0.79
CA LEU A 109 6.86 -6.56 -0.90
C LEU A 109 6.23 -6.82 0.47
N LEU A 110 5.23 -6.00 0.82
CA LEU A 110 4.34 -6.24 1.95
C LEU A 110 2.92 -6.39 1.40
N VAL A 111 2.39 -7.62 1.44
CA VAL A 111 0.96 -7.87 1.24
C VAL A 111 0.28 -7.68 2.59
N ASN A 112 -0.64 -6.72 2.65
CA ASN A 112 -1.30 -6.32 3.89
C ASN A 112 -2.81 -6.56 3.79
N ASP A 113 -3.34 -7.40 4.67
CA ASP A 113 -4.78 -7.50 4.90
C ASP A 113 -5.29 -6.26 5.65
N LEU A 114 -6.37 -5.65 5.14
CA LEU A 114 -7.05 -4.51 5.78
C LEU A 114 -7.96 -4.93 6.94
N GLY A 115 -8.14 -6.24 7.16
CA GLY A 115 -8.63 -6.82 8.41
C GLY A 115 -9.68 -7.92 8.24
N ALA A 116 -10.13 -8.21 7.02
CA ALA A 116 -11.22 -9.16 6.80
C ALA A 116 -10.98 -10.12 5.62
N CYS A 117 -9.80 -10.07 4.98
CA CYS A 117 -9.41 -11.13 4.06
C CYS A 117 -9.05 -12.39 4.84
N SER A 118 -9.47 -13.55 4.36
CA SER A 118 -9.04 -14.83 4.88
C SER A 118 -7.58 -15.09 4.52
N GLY A 119 -6.88 -15.93 5.29
CA GLY A 119 -5.51 -16.32 4.95
C GLY A 119 -5.37 -17.22 3.71
N LEU A 120 -6.48 -17.58 3.07
CA LEU A 120 -6.50 -18.31 1.79
C LEU A 120 -6.50 -17.38 0.57
N GLU A 121 -6.95 -16.14 0.77
CA GLU A 121 -6.96 -15.07 -0.25
C GLU A 121 -5.58 -14.39 -0.32
#